data_AF-E7FNM6-F1
#
_entry.id   AF-E7FNM6-F1
#
_cell.length_a   1.000
_cell.length_b   1.000
_cell.length_c   1.000
_cell.angle_alpha   90.00
_cell.angle_beta   90.00
_cell.angle_gamma   90.00
#
_symmetry.space_group_name_H-M   'P 1'
#
loop_
_entity.id
_entity.type
_entity.pdbx_description
1 polymer ?
#
loop_
_entity_poly.entity_id
_entity_poly.type
_entity_poly.pdbx_seq_one_letter_code
_entity_poly.pdbx_strand_id
1 'polypeptide(L)'
;MSKQEWRTIEEYEGIYEISNDGRIRSVRRLVNGVPRGGKELKVSKMKSGIYCIRLKGLDGKLHFELITRLVAKAFIKNRYPDKAKFVTYIDDSLSVEEGLNSADNLAWVSFRARSIKKSKVPISAFDPKEGIQEKFANVEDAKEKLKLPDVRDICECLAHRRDEAYGYSWTFLKKGPKDVYVFSELKEV
;
A
#
# COMPACT_ATOMS: atom_id res chain seq x y z
N MET A 1 5.13 16.08 -2.48
CA MET A 1 6.15 15.12 -2.01
C MET A 1 6.05 15.06 -0.50
N SER A 2 5.47 13.99 0.06
CA SER A 2 5.50 13.77 1.51
C SER A 2 6.95 13.55 1.97
N LYS A 3 7.26 13.96 3.20
CA LYS A 3 8.60 13.77 3.79
C LYS A 3 8.89 12.27 3.88
N GLN A 4 10.12 11.85 3.54
CA GLN A 4 10.50 10.45 3.70
C GLN A 4 10.56 10.09 5.18
N GLU A 5 9.75 9.14 5.60
CA GLU A 5 9.71 8.59 6.96
C GLU A 5 10.37 7.22 6.96
N TRP A 6 11.14 6.92 8.01
CA TRP A 6 11.78 5.62 8.22
C TRP A 6 11.23 4.98 9.48
N ARG A 7 10.88 3.69 9.41
CA ARG A 7 10.37 2.90 10.54
C ARG A 7 11.12 1.58 10.65
N THR A 8 11.24 1.08 11.87
CA THR A 8 11.79 -0.25 12.14
C THR A 8 10.93 -1.33 11.48
N ILE A 9 11.58 -2.33 10.89
CA ILE A 9 10.87 -3.54 10.44
C ILE A 9 10.74 -4.46 11.66
N GLU A 10 9.53 -4.65 12.18
CA GLU A 10 9.26 -5.35 13.45
C GLU A 10 9.94 -6.72 13.54
N GLU A 11 9.93 -7.53 12.48
CA GLU A 11 10.57 -8.85 12.46
C GLU A 11 12.11 -8.82 12.44
N TYR A 12 12.70 -7.64 12.24
CA TYR A 12 14.13 -7.41 12.14
C TYR A 12 14.57 -6.23 13.01
N GLU A 13 13.93 -6.07 14.17
CA GLU A 13 14.21 -5.01 15.12
C GLU A 13 15.71 -4.89 15.44
N GLY A 14 16.24 -3.66 15.41
CA GLY A 14 17.67 -3.38 15.61
C GLY A 14 18.58 -3.76 14.43
N ILE A 15 18.03 -4.34 13.35
CA ILE A 15 18.80 -4.77 12.18
C ILE A 15 18.50 -3.89 10.96
N TYR A 16 17.22 -3.70 10.63
CA TYR A 16 16.78 -3.00 9.41
C TYR A 16 15.63 -2.03 9.66
N GLU A 17 15.62 -0.96 8.87
CA GLU A 17 14.53 0.02 8.78
C GLU A 17 14.04 0.09 7.32
N ILE A 18 12.77 0.44 7.15
CA ILE A 18 12.13 0.66 5.86
C ILE A 18 11.52 2.06 5.79
N SER A 19 11.64 2.69 4.63
CA SER A 19 11.01 3.98 4.38
C SER A 19 9.59 3.85 3.85
N ASN A 20 8.80 4.92 3.94
CA ASN A 20 7.43 4.96 3.40
C ASN A 20 7.36 4.80 1.88
N ASP A 21 8.45 5.04 1.13
CA ASP A 21 8.59 4.77 -0.31
C ASP A 21 9.17 3.37 -0.65
N GLY A 22 9.54 2.58 0.37
CA GLY A 22 9.99 1.19 0.22
C GLY A 22 11.50 0.98 0.06
N ARG A 23 12.32 1.96 0.42
CA ARG A 23 13.77 1.78 0.56
C ARG A 23 14.07 1.08 1.88
N ILE A 24 15.10 0.25 1.89
CA ILE A 24 15.51 -0.48 3.10
C ILE A 24 16.94 -0.10 3.44
N ARG A 25 17.22 0.14 4.71
CA ARG A 25 18.57 0.37 5.21
C ARG A 25 18.87 -0.48 6.42
N SER A 26 20.16 -0.71 6.65
CA SER A 26 20.65 -1.32 7.89
C SER A 26 20.73 -0.28 9.00
N VAL A 27 20.36 -0.67 10.22
CA VAL A 27 20.54 0.18 11.42
C VAL A 27 22.02 0.30 11.74
N ARG A 28 22.49 1.51 12.07
CA ARG A 28 23.87 1.73 12.54
C ARG A 28 24.06 1.07 13.91
N ARG A 29 25.08 0.24 14.03
CA ARG A 29 25.44 -0.45 15.28
C ARG A 29 26.93 -0.73 15.36
N LEU A 30 27.44 -0.96 16.56
CA LEU A 30 28.79 -1.49 16.77
C LEU A 30 28.71 -3.01 16.81
N VAL A 31 29.52 -3.69 15.99
CA VAL A 31 29.72 -5.14 16.05
C VAL A 31 31.19 -5.38 16.38
N ASN A 32 31.45 -5.91 17.57
CA ASN A 32 32.82 -6.08 18.11
C ASN A 32 33.63 -4.77 18.07
N GLY A 33 33.01 -3.66 18.47
CA GLY A 33 33.64 -2.33 18.47
C GLY A 33 33.76 -1.66 17.09
N VAL A 34 33.37 -2.35 16.00
CA VAL A 34 33.44 -1.80 14.64
C VAL A 34 32.08 -1.25 14.22
N PRO A 35 31.99 0.03 13.78
CA PRO A 35 30.78 0.58 13.17
C PRO A 35 30.36 -0.22 11.95
N ARG A 36 29.12 -0.71 11.98
CA ARG A 36 28.46 -1.44 10.89
C ARG A 36 27.07 -0.84 10.66
N GLY A 37 26.52 -1.08 9.48
CA GLY A 37 25.17 -0.64 9.11
C GLY A 37 25.10 0.80 8.61
N GLY A 38 23.90 1.39 8.65
CA GLY A 38 23.62 2.73 8.13
C GLY A 38 23.60 2.85 6.62
N LYS A 39 23.63 1.72 5.90
CA LYS A 39 23.65 1.68 4.43
C LYS A 39 22.32 1.21 3.89
N GLU A 40 21.84 1.87 2.84
CA GLU A 40 20.73 1.40 2.03
C GLU A 40 21.10 0.09 1.33
N LEU A 41 20.14 -0.82 1.25
CA LEU A 41 20.28 -2.13 0.65
C LEU A 41 19.72 -2.13 -0.76
N LYS A 42 20.37 -2.87 -1.65
CA LYS A 42 19.89 -3.06 -3.03
C LYS A 42 18.69 -4.00 -3.03
N VAL A 43 17.53 -3.49 -3.45
CA VAL A 43 16.34 -4.30 -3.72
C VAL A 43 16.43 -4.96 -5.09
N SER A 44 15.79 -6.12 -5.24
CA SER A 44 15.72 -6.87 -6.50
C SER A 44 14.34 -6.74 -7.13
N LYS A 45 14.26 -6.75 -8.46
CA LYS A 45 12.99 -6.78 -9.21
C LYS A 45 12.76 -8.19 -9.75
N MET A 46 11.60 -8.78 -9.44
CA MET A 46 11.19 -10.08 -9.96
C MET A 46 10.78 -9.97 -11.43
N LYS A 47 10.72 -11.11 -12.14
CA LYS A 47 10.17 -11.16 -13.52
C LYS A 47 8.75 -10.62 -13.63
N SER A 48 7.96 -10.72 -12.56
CA SER A 48 6.62 -10.14 -12.46
C SER A 48 6.60 -8.62 -12.31
N GLY A 49 7.75 -7.97 -12.17
CA GLY A 49 7.88 -6.54 -11.89
C GLY A 49 7.83 -6.17 -10.41
N ILE A 50 7.51 -7.12 -9.52
CA ILE A 50 7.40 -6.90 -8.07
C ILE A 50 8.80 -6.79 -7.45
N TYR A 51 9.00 -5.80 -6.57
CA TYR A 51 10.25 -5.65 -5.83
C TYR A 51 10.30 -6.54 -4.59
N CYS A 52 11.46 -7.16 -4.37
CA CYS A 52 11.74 -8.06 -3.26
C CYS A 52 13.17 -7.89 -2.74
N ILE A 53 13.43 -8.45 -1.56
CA ILE A 53 14.75 -8.49 -0.94
C ILE A 53 14.92 -9.78 -0.14
N ARG A 54 16.17 -10.17 0.13
CA ARG A 54 16.49 -11.17 1.15
C ARG A 54 17.11 -10.49 2.36
N LEU A 55 16.48 -10.62 3.53
CA LEU A 55 16.96 -10.05 4.78
C LEU A 55 17.42 -11.15 5.74
N LYS A 56 18.47 -10.87 6.52
CA LYS A 56 18.94 -11.82 7.54
C LYS A 56 18.17 -11.57 8.85
N GLY A 57 17.40 -12.56 9.28
CA GLY A 57 16.62 -12.51 10.51
C GLY A 57 17.47 -12.62 11.76
N LEU A 58 16.84 -12.39 12.92
CA LEU A 58 17.42 -12.61 14.24
C LEU A 58 17.80 -14.08 14.48
N ASP A 59 17.15 -15.02 13.78
CA ASP A 59 17.47 -16.44 13.74
C ASP A 59 18.72 -16.78 12.91
N GLY A 60 19.36 -15.76 12.32
CA GLY A 60 20.53 -15.90 11.46
C GLY A 60 20.23 -16.43 10.05
N LYS A 61 18.96 -16.70 9.70
CA LYS A 61 18.57 -17.22 8.39
C LYS A 61 18.21 -16.08 7.43
N LEU A 62 18.28 -16.36 6.13
CA LEU A 62 17.83 -15.44 5.10
C LEU A 62 16.35 -15.68 4.79
N HIS A 63 15.56 -14.61 4.86
CA HIS A 63 14.13 -14.60 4.59
C HIS A 63 13.85 -13.80 3.33
N PHE A 64 12.96 -14.32 2.48
CA PHE A 64 12.54 -13.64 1.26
C PHE A 64 11.35 -12.73 1.57
N GLU A 65 11.50 -11.43 1.31
CA GLU A 65 10.51 -10.42 1.64
C GLU A 65 10.06 -9.65 0.40
N LEU A 66 8.75 -9.38 0.34
CA LEU A 66 8.16 -8.46 -0.65
C LEU A 66 8.19 -7.04 -0.07
N ILE A 67 8.70 -6.08 -0.85
CA ILE A 67 8.82 -4.69 -0.38
C ILE A 67 7.44 -4.12 -0.03
N THR A 68 6.42 -4.36 -0.85
CA THR A 68 5.04 -3.94 -0.58
C THR A 68 4.53 -4.40 0.78
N ARG A 69 4.81 -5.65 1.16
CA ARG A 69 4.36 -6.21 2.43
C ARG A 69 5.10 -5.58 3.60
N LEU A 70 6.40 -5.32 3.47
CA LEU A 70 7.18 -4.64 4.50
C LEU A 70 6.69 -3.21 4.71
N VAL A 71 6.45 -2.45 3.63
CA VAL A 71 5.92 -1.08 3.73
C VAL A 71 4.53 -1.10 4.38
N ALA A 72 3.62 -1.96 3.91
CA ALA A 72 2.28 -2.03 4.45
C ALA A 72 2.26 -2.41 5.94
N LYS A 73 3.16 -3.30 6.40
CA LYS A 73 3.29 -3.62 7.82
C LYS A 73 3.80 -2.43 8.64
N ALA A 74 4.77 -1.69 8.13
CA ALA A 74 5.40 -0.59 8.84
C ALA A 74 4.52 0.67 8.89
N PHE A 75 3.78 0.96 7.83
CA PHE A 75 3.10 2.24 7.65
C PHE A 75 1.58 2.16 7.61
N ILE A 76 0.98 1.01 7.30
CA ILE A 76 -0.46 0.93 7.03
C ILE A 76 -1.14 0.08 8.10
N LYS A 77 -2.07 0.69 8.83
CA LYS A 77 -2.83 -0.01 9.88
C LYS A 77 -3.76 -1.03 9.26
N ASN A 78 -3.51 -2.30 9.55
CA ASN A 78 -4.42 -3.38 9.20
C ASN A 78 -5.53 -3.50 10.25
N ARG A 79 -6.71 -2.90 10.01
CA ARG A 79 -7.83 -2.97 10.97
C ARG A 79 -8.50 -4.35 11.07
N TYR A 80 -8.18 -5.28 10.16
CA TYR A 80 -8.78 -6.60 10.11
C TYR A 80 -7.70 -7.67 9.90
N PRO A 81 -6.75 -7.80 10.85
CA PRO A 81 -5.56 -8.61 10.67
C PRO A 81 -5.88 -10.07 10.38
N ASP A 82 -7.00 -10.60 10.90
CA ASP A 82 -7.43 -12.00 10.68
C ASP A 82 -7.99 -12.27 9.29
N LYS A 83 -8.45 -11.22 8.61
CA LYS A 83 -9.15 -11.34 7.32
C LYS A 83 -8.32 -10.78 6.18
N ALA A 84 -7.68 -9.62 6.37
CA ALA A 84 -6.91 -8.92 5.34
C ALA A 84 -5.43 -9.35 5.38
N LYS A 85 -5.11 -10.47 4.70
CA LYS A 85 -3.77 -11.11 4.76
C LYS A 85 -2.83 -10.73 3.60
N PHE A 86 -3.35 -10.08 2.57
CA PHE A 86 -2.61 -9.71 1.35
C PHE A 86 -2.47 -8.19 1.21
N VAL A 87 -1.49 -7.76 0.41
CA VAL A 87 -1.26 -6.34 0.09
C VAL A 87 -1.36 -6.18 -1.42
N THR A 88 -2.05 -5.13 -1.86
CA THR A 88 -2.19 -4.77 -3.28
C THR A 88 -1.82 -3.31 -3.47
N TYR A 89 -1.47 -2.94 -4.71
CA TYR A 89 -1.43 -1.55 -5.11
C TYR A 89 -2.87 -1.02 -5.30
N ILE A 90 -3.08 0.25 -4.96
CA ILE A 90 -4.32 0.98 -5.24
C ILE A 90 -4.36 1.35 -6.73
N ASP A 91 -3.25 1.88 -7.24
CA ASP A 91 -3.00 2.14 -8.66
C ASP A 91 -1.76 1.37 -9.15
N ASP A 92 -1.99 0.37 -10.00
CA ASP A 92 -0.94 -0.47 -10.57
C ASP A 92 -0.03 0.29 -11.55
N SER A 93 -0.51 1.36 -12.21
CA SER A 93 0.32 2.12 -13.17
C SER A 93 1.50 2.81 -12.48
N LEU A 94 1.30 3.21 -11.22
CA LEU A 94 2.31 3.84 -10.38
C LEU A 94 3.25 2.83 -9.71
N SER A 95 2.91 1.53 -9.75
CA SER A 95 3.69 0.47 -9.11
C SER A 95 4.91 0.01 -9.92
N VAL A 96 4.84 0.14 -11.25
CA VAL A 96 5.78 -0.53 -12.16
C VAL A 96 6.88 0.41 -12.67
N GLU A 97 6.55 1.68 -12.90
CA GLU A 97 7.43 2.62 -13.61
C GLU A 97 8.45 3.31 -12.70
N GLU A 98 8.16 3.50 -11.41
CA GLU A 98 9.05 4.31 -10.54
C GLU A 98 9.68 3.55 -9.37
N GLY A 99 9.36 2.26 -9.17
CA GLY A 99 9.87 1.49 -8.03
C GLY A 99 9.39 1.97 -6.66
N LEU A 100 8.44 2.91 -6.64
CA LEU A 100 7.82 3.45 -5.44
C LEU A 100 6.81 2.44 -4.91
N ASN A 101 7.19 1.73 -3.85
CA ASN A 101 6.25 0.94 -3.06
C ASN A 101 5.62 1.83 -2.00
N SER A 102 5.15 3.02 -2.41
CA SER A 102 4.66 4.06 -1.49
C SER A 102 3.52 3.53 -0.64
N ALA A 103 3.60 3.75 0.68
CA ALA A 103 2.53 3.42 1.62
C ALA A 103 1.18 4.00 1.18
N ASP A 104 1.18 5.18 0.58
CA ASP A 104 -0.02 5.88 0.10
C ASP A 104 -0.70 5.16 -1.08
N ASN A 105 0.02 4.27 -1.78
CA ASN A 105 -0.49 3.51 -2.93
C ASN A 105 -0.72 2.02 -2.59
N LEU A 106 -0.73 1.63 -1.32
CA LEU A 106 -0.88 0.24 -0.90
C LEU A 106 -2.11 0.07 0.01
N ALA A 107 -2.70 -1.13 -0.01
CA ALA A 107 -3.82 -1.47 0.86
C ALA A 107 -3.79 -2.94 1.29
N TRP A 108 -4.27 -3.21 2.51
CA TRP A 108 -4.51 -4.57 3.01
C TRP A 108 -5.85 -5.12 2.49
N VAL A 109 -5.82 -6.33 1.94
CA VAL A 109 -6.98 -6.99 1.32
C VAL A 109 -7.08 -8.47 1.74
N SER A 110 -8.30 -9.02 1.74
CA SER A 110 -8.55 -10.41 2.19
C SER A 110 -8.30 -11.51 1.16
N PHE A 111 -8.01 -11.15 -0.09
CA PHE A 111 -7.73 -12.11 -1.17
C PHE A 111 -6.57 -11.60 -2.04
N ARG A 112 -5.95 -12.50 -2.81
CA ARG A 112 -4.91 -12.13 -3.79
C ARG A 112 -5.56 -11.38 -4.96
N ALA A 113 -5.55 -10.05 -4.92
CA ALA A 113 -6.12 -9.24 -5.97
C ALA A 113 -5.25 -9.29 -7.24
N ARG A 114 -5.87 -9.67 -8.36
CA ARG A 114 -5.32 -9.45 -9.69
C ARG A 114 -5.90 -8.11 -10.18
N SER A 115 -5.26 -7.02 -9.77
CA SER A 115 -5.59 -5.61 -10.08
C SER A 115 -7.00 -5.14 -9.68
N ILE A 116 -7.09 -4.01 -8.97
CA ILE A 116 -8.36 -3.32 -8.68
C ILE A 116 -9.16 -3.03 -9.97
N LYS A 117 -8.49 -2.92 -11.14
CA LYS A 117 -9.14 -2.76 -12.45
C LYS A 117 -10.00 -3.96 -12.90
N LYS A 118 -9.73 -5.18 -12.40
CA LYS A 118 -10.52 -6.39 -12.73
C LYS A 118 -11.22 -7.01 -11.52
N SER A 119 -10.94 -6.50 -10.32
CA SER A 119 -11.51 -6.99 -9.07
C SER A 119 -12.81 -6.26 -8.74
N LYS A 120 -13.80 -7.00 -8.24
CA LYS A 120 -15.09 -6.48 -7.75
C LYS A 120 -14.89 -5.76 -6.41
N VAL A 121 -14.12 -4.68 -6.39
CA VAL A 121 -13.89 -3.84 -5.19
C VAL A 121 -14.95 -2.73 -5.18
N PRO A 122 -16.04 -2.86 -4.42
CA PRO A 122 -17.10 -1.87 -4.47
C PRO A 122 -16.63 -0.53 -3.90
N ILE A 123 -17.04 0.55 -4.55
CA ILE A 123 -16.72 1.94 -4.15
C ILE A 123 -18.02 2.75 -4.09
N SER A 124 -17.97 3.89 -3.43
CA SER A 124 -19.04 4.88 -3.50
C SER A 124 -18.50 6.26 -3.84
N ALA A 125 -19.31 6.98 -4.60
CA ALA A 125 -19.16 8.40 -4.86
C ALA A 125 -20.13 9.14 -3.94
N PHE A 126 -19.63 10.12 -3.19
CA PHE A 126 -20.45 11.03 -2.41
C PHE A 126 -20.45 12.39 -3.10
N ASP A 127 -21.63 12.88 -3.47
CA ASP A 127 -21.83 14.24 -3.98
C ASP A 127 -22.02 15.18 -2.78
N PRO A 128 -21.06 16.08 -2.48
CA PRO A 128 -21.17 17.00 -1.36
C PRO A 128 -22.21 18.11 -1.58
N LYS A 129 -22.63 18.39 -2.82
CA LYS A 129 -23.62 19.42 -3.14
C LYS A 129 -25.03 18.91 -2.95
N GLU A 130 -25.29 17.69 -3.41
CA GLU A 130 -26.61 17.07 -3.30
C GLU A 130 -26.78 16.21 -2.04
N GLY A 131 -25.68 15.87 -1.36
CA GLY A 131 -25.68 14.99 -0.19
C GLY A 131 -26.01 13.53 -0.54
N ILE A 132 -25.84 13.14 -1.80
CA ILE A 132 -26.21 11.82 -2.32
C ILE A 132 -24.98 10.92 -2.37
N GLN A 133 -25.16 9.66 -1.97
CA GLN A 133 -24.13 8.62 -2.08
C GLN A 133 -24.57 7.54 -3.07
N GLU A 134 -23.83 7.39 -4.16
CA GLU A 134 -24.04 6.33 -5.16
C GLU A 134 -23.01 5.20 -4.96
N LYS A 135 -23.41 3.96 -5.27
CA LYS A 135 -22.61 2.76 -5.06
C LYS A 135 -22.27 2.07 -6.38
N PHE A 136 -21.03 1.67 -6.51
CA PHE A 136 -20.49 1.02 -7.70
C PHE A 136 -19.83 -0.31 -7.36
N ALA A 137 -19.84 -1.23 -8.30
CA ALA A 137 -19.20 -2.53 -8.18
C ALA A 137 -17.67 -2.44 -8.16
N ASN A 138 -17.10 -1.44 -8.85
CA ASN A 138 -15.68 -1.06 -8.90
C ASN A 138 -15.48 0.28 -9.63
N VAL A 139 -14.22 0.70 -9.81
CA VAL A 139 -13.85 1.95 -10.50
C VAL A 139 -14.26 2.00 -11.98
N GLU A 140 -14.28 0.86 -12.68
CA GLU A 140 -14.73 0.80 -14.08
C GLU A 140 -16.25 0.91 -14.18
N ASP A 141 -17.00 0.25 -13.28
CA ASP A 141 -18.46 0.40 -13.17
C ASP A 141 -18.85 1.85 -12.89
N ALA A 142 -18.08 2.55 -12.05
CA ALA A 142 -18.25 3.98 -11.82
C ALA A 142 -17.97 4.82 -13.06
N LYS A 143 -16.86 4.55 -13.75
CA LYS A 143 -16.51 5.23 -15.00
C LYS A 143 -17.61 5.06 -16.05
N GLU A 144 -18.11 3.85 -16.26
CA GLU A 144 -19.15 3.57 -17.25
C GLU A 144 -20.47 4.26 -16.91
N LYS A 145 -20.95 4.12 -15.67
CA LYS A 145 -22.25 4.69 -15.25
C LYS A 145 -22.25 6.22 -15.22
N LEU A 146 -21.17 6.82 -14.75
CA LEU A 146 -21.02 8.27 -14.66
C LEU A 146 -20.42 8.89 -15.94
N LYS A 147 -20.11 8.07 -16.95
CA LYS A 147 -19.52 8.49 -18.25
C LYS A 147 -18.24 9.31 -18.09
N LEU A 148 -17.35 8.84 -17.22
CA LEU A 148 -16.11 9.53 -16.88
C LEU A 148 -14.99 9.24 -17.89
N PRO A 149 -14.06 10.17 -18.10
CA PRO A 149 -12.98 10.00 -19.08
C PRO A 149 -11.97 8.93 -18.65
N ASP A 150 -11.59 8.90 -17.36
CA ASP A 150 -10.67 7.91 -16.81
C ASP A 150 -11.01 7.50 -15.36
N VAL A 151 -10.28 6.50 -14.84
CA VAL A 151 -10.37 6.02 -13.45
C VAL A 151 -9.22 6.52 -12.56
N ARG A 152 -8.19 7.15 -13.13
CA ARG A 152 -7.00 7.65 -12.44
C ARG A 152 -7.37 8.66 -11.36
N ASP A 153 -8.21 9.65 -11.67
CA ASP A 153 -8.59 10.65 -10.67
C ASP A 153 -9.38 10.00 -9.51
N ILE A 154 -10.23 9.00 -9.81
CA ILE A 154 -10.91 8.20 -8.78
C ILE A 154 -9.90 7.46 -7.91
N CYS A 155 -8.90 6.82 -8.52
CA CYS A 155 -7.85 6.10 -7.80
C CYS A 155 -6.99 7.05 -6.94
N GLU A 156 -6.72 8.28 -7.40
CA GLU A 156 -6.05 9.31 -6.60
C GLU A 156 -6.87 9.69 -5.35
N CYS A 157 -8.20 9.79 -5.48
CA CYS A 157 -9.09 10.00 -4.34
C CYS A 157 -9.12 8.81 -3.38
N LEU A 158 -9.24 7.59 -3.90
CA LEU A 158 -9.23 6.37 -3.10
C LEU A 158 -7.88 6.15 -2.37
N ALA A 159 -6.80 6.76 -2.87
CA ALA A 159 -5.47 6.80 -2.26
C ALA A 159 -5.27 8.00 -1.31
N HIS A 160 -6.30 8.82 -1.06
CA HIS A 160 -6.23 10.05 -0.26
C HIS A 160 -5.19 11.08 -0.74
N ARG A 161 -4.84 11.04 -2.03
CA ARG A 161 -3.97 12.05 -2.65
C ARG A 161 -4.75 13.24 -3.21
N ARG A 162 -6.08 13.11 -3.26
CA ARG A 162 -7.02 14.15 -3.67
C ARG A 162 -8.33 13.98 -2.89
N ASP A 163 -8.97 15.08 -2.51
CA ASP A 163 -10.22 15.01 -1.75
C ASP A 163 -11.43 14.67 -2.63
N GLU A 164 -11.43 15.16 -3.87
CA GLU A 164 -12.55 15.01 -4.81
C GLU A 164 -12.10 14.78 -6.25
N ALA A 165 -12.87 13.99 -7.00
CA ALA A 165 -12.71 13.79 -8.43
C ALA A 165 -14.08 13.76 -9.10
N TYR A 166 -14.20 14.45 -10.24
CA TYR A 166 -15.43 14.56 -11.02
C TYR A 166 -16.65 15.09 -10.22
N GLY A 167 -16.40 15.89 -9.18
CA GLY A 167 -17.45 16.44 -8.31
C GLY A 167 -17.86 15.54 -7.15
N TYR A 168 -17.17 14.40 -6.96
CA TYR A 168 -17.47 13.45 -5.89
C TYR A 168 -16.26 13.18 -5.00
N SER A 169 -16.51 12.92 -3.72
CA SER A 169 -15.55 12.24 -2.86
C SER A 169 -15.70 10.72 -3.00
N TRP A 170 -14.58 10.02 -3.12
CA TRP A 170 -14.57 8.58 -3.42
C TRP A 170 -14.10 7.76 -2.23
N THR A 171 -14.84 6.71 -1.91
CA THR A 171 -14.50 5.80 -0.80
C THR A 171 -14.71 4.35 -1.22
N PHE A 172 -13.96 3.43 -0.62
CA PHE A 172 -14.29 2.01 -0.68
C PHE A 172 -15.55 1.71 0.14
N LEU A 173 -16.45 0.86 -0.37
CA LEU A 173 -17.62 0.37 0.35
C LEU A 173 -17.27 -0.88 1.16
N LYS A 174 -17.58 -0.87 2.46
CA LYS A 174 -17.50 -2.08 3.30
C LYS A 174 -18.64 -3.03 2.95
N LYS A 175 -18.34 -4.30 2.64
CA LYS A 175 -19.38 -5.31 2.34
C LYS A 175 -19.40 -6.43 3.39
N GLY A 176 -20.21 -6.24 4.43
CA GLY A 176 -20.60 -7.29 5.39
C GLY A 176 -19.44 -8.06 6.08
N PRO A 177 -19.75 -9.11 6.87
CA PRO A 177 -18.77 -9.79 7.72
C PRO A 177 -17.70 -10.61 6.99
N LYS A 178 -17.80 -10.81 5.66
CA LYS A 178 -16.92 -11.70 4.87
C LYS A 178 -16.23 -11.08 3.65
N ASP A 179 -16.45 -9.82 3.27
CA ASP A 179 -15.71 -9.17 2.17
C ASP A 179 -14.98 -7.92 2.70
N VAL A 180 -13.64 -7.99 2.83
CA VAL A 180 -12.85 -6.97 3.55
C VAL A 180 -11.92 -6.21 2.60
N TYR A 181 -12.17 -4.91 2.45
CA TYR A 181 -11.26 -3.91 1.87
C TYR A 181 -11.19 -2.72 2.82
N VAL A 182 -9.98 -2.32 3.20
CA VAL A 182 -9.79 -1.42 4.33
C VAL A 182 -8.72 -0.41 4.01
N PHE A 183 -9.21 0.83 3.97
CA PHE A 183 -8.61 2.11 4.32
C PHE A 183 -7.11 2.10 4.70
N SER A 184 -6.36 2.94 3.98
CA SER A 184 -5.02 3.40 4.31
C SER A 184 -5.07 4.44 5.43
N GLU A 185 -5.31 4.00 6.66
CA GLU A 185 -4.89 4.82 7.82
C GLU A 185 -3.39 4.59 7.97
N LEU A 186 -2.60 5.63 7.76
CA LEU A 186 -1.21 5.60 8.17
C LEU A 186 -1.18 5.34 9.68
N LYS A 187 -0.31 4.44 10.12
CA LYS A 187 -0.05 4.25 11.55
C LYS A 187 0.45 5.60 12.10
N GLU A 188 -0.25 6.14 13.10
CA GLU A 188 0.26 7.28 13.89
C GLU A 188 1.65 6.94 14.45
N VAL A 189 2.50 7.96 14.56
CA VAL A 189 3.90 7.84 14.99
C VAL A 189 3.98 7.60 16.49
#